data_AF-A0A089VP83-F1
#
_entry.id   AF-A0A089VP83-F1
#
_cell.length_a   1.000
_cell.length_b   1.000
_cell.length_c   1.000
_cell.angle_alpha   90.00
_cell.angle_beta   90.00
_cell.angle_gamma   90.00
#
_symmetry.space_group_name_H-M   'P 1'
#
loop_
_entity.id
_entity.type
_entity.pdbx_description
1 polymer ?
#
loop_
_entity_poly.entity_id
_entity_poly.type
_entity_poly.pdbx_seq_one_letter_code
_entity_poly.pdbx_strand_id
1 'polypeptide(L)'
;MRKLQKMHIKIGDDVTVISGSEKNKTGEVIKLYKNTGKILVKGINFKFKCIKSNNDNEVGEIKQIEAPIHHSNVKLNSKELQNN
;
A
#
# COMPACT_ATOMS: atom_id res chain seq x y z
N MET A 1 -14.61 17.79 12.44
CA MET A 1 -14.95 16.66 11.52
C MET A 1 -13.71 16.35 10.67
N ARG A 2 -13.32 15.08 10.50
CA ARG A 2 -12.13 14.73 9.68
C ARG A 2 -12.45 14.98 8.20
N LYS A 3 -11.64 15.80 7.52
CA LYS A 3 -11.81 16.13 6.09
C LYS A 3 -11.39 14.94 5.24
N LEU A 4 -12.30 14.39 4.45
CA LEU A 4 -12.00 13.33 3.49
C LEU A 4 -11.23 13.92 2.31
N GLN A 5 -10.09 13.33 1.98
CA GLN A 5 -9.27 13.72 0.83
C GLN A 5 -9.89 13.16 -0.47
N LYS A 6 -9.95 13.98 -1.53
CA LYS A 6 -10.34 13.52 -2.87
C LYS A 6 -9.15 12.76 -3.48
N MET A 7 -9.32 11.46 -3.68
CA MET A 7 -8.29 10.59 -4.26
C MET A 7 -8.59 10.31 -5.73
N HIS A 8 -7.54 10.18 -6.55
CA HIS A 8 -7.65 9.84 -7.97
C HIS A 8 -7.57 8.32 -8.24
N ILE A 9 -7.45 7.50 -7.19
CA ILE A 9 -7.28 6.04 -7.26
C ILE A 9 -8.44 5.35 -6.53
N LYS A 10 -8.84 4.17 -6.99
CA LYS A 10 -9.85 3.29 -6.42
C LYS A 10 -9.23 1.96 -5.93
N ILE A 11 -10.01 1.19 -5.19
CA ILE A 11 -9.63 -0.16 -4.77
C ILE A 11 -9.70 -1.06 -6.00
N GLY A 12 -8.68 -1.91 -6.20
CA GLY A 12 -8.54 -2.78 -7.37
C GLY A 12 -7.82 -2.14 -8.56
N ASP A 13 -7.42 -0.87 -8.47
CA ASP A 13 -6.61 -0.25 -9.52
C ASP A 13 -5.17 -0.78 -9.46
N ASP A 14 -4.58 -1.04 -10.64
CA ASP A 14 -3.15 -1.28 -10.80
C ASP A 14 -2.40 0.05 -10.80
N VAL A 15 -1.45 0.20 -9.89
CA VAL A 15 -0.67 1.43 -9.75
C VAL A 15 0.83 1.17 -9.79
N THR A 16 1.57 2.14 -10.31
CA THR A 16 3.03 2.16 -10.32
C THR A 16 3.54 3.23 -9.36
N VAL A 17 4.54 2.90 -8.54
CA VAL A 17 5.16 3.86 -7.62
C VAL A 17 6.10 4.80 -8.39
N ILE A 18 5.86 6.10 -8.27
CA ILE A 18 6.64 7.16 -8.95
C ILE A 18 7.90 7.51 -8.15
N SER A 19 7.78 7.54 -6.82
CA SER A 19 8.80 8.07 -5.92
C SER A 19 8.88 7.31 -4.59
N GLY A 20 10.05 7.33 -3.97
CA GLY A 20 10.36 6.62 -2.71
C GLY A 20 11.27 5.40 -2.92
N SER A 21 11.48 4.63 -1.85
CA SER A 21 12.36 3.45 -1.86
C SER A 21 11.87 2.35 -2.82
N GLU A 22 10.57 2.30 -3.06
CA GLU A 22 9.90 1.27 -3.86
C GLU A 22 9.58 1.78 -5.28
N LYS A 23 10.37 2.71 -5.82
CA LYS A 23 10.16 3.32 -7.15
C LYS A 23 10.10 2.26 -8.26
N ASN A 24 9.23 2.49 -9.25
CA ASN A 24 8.98 1.64 -10.42
C ASN A 24 8.35 0.26 -10.13
N LYS A 25 8.07 -0.08 -8.87
CA LYS A 25 7.29 -1.28 -8.55
C LYS A 25 5.82 -1.04 -8.87
N THR A 26 5.16 -2.08 -9.35
CA THR A 26 3.73 -2.12 -9.65
C THR A 26 3.00 -2.97 -8.62
N GLY A 27 1.75 -2.63 -8.35
CA GLY A 27 0.91 -3.43 -7.48
C GLY A 27 -0.55 -2.98 -7.48
N GLU A 28 -1.40 -3.84 -6.94
CA GLU A 28 -2.84 -3.61 -6.84
C GLU A 28 -3.20 -2.90 -5.53
N VAL A 29 -4.11 -1.94 -5.59
CA VAL A 29 -4.60 -1.24 -4.39
C VAL A 29 -5.61 -2.08 -3.62
N ILE A 30 -5.22 -2.49 -2.41
CA ILE A 30 -6.07 -3.31 -1.51
C ILE A 30 -7.00 -2.42 -0.68
N LYS A 31 -6.48 -1.31 -0.13
CA LYS A 31 -7.24 -0.45 0.79
C LYS A 31 -6.94 1.04 0.59
N LEU A 32 -7.95 1.87 0.81
CA LEU A 32 -7.86 3.33 0.76
C LEU A 32 -8.13 3.94 2.14
N TYR A 33 -7.21 4.79 2.61
CA TYR A 33 -7.35 5.57 3.84
C TYR A 33 -7.66 7.04 3.49
N LYS A 34 -8.92 7.33 3.14
CA LYS A 34 -9.39 8.67 2.74
C LYS A 34 -9.14 9.77 3.78
N ASN A 35 -9.06 9.39 5.06
CA ASN A 35 -8.78 10.32 6.16
C ASN A 35 -7.34 10.84 6.15
N THR A 36 -6.38 10.04 5.70
CA THR A 36 -4.94 10.35 5.76
C THR A 36 -4.30 10.56 4.40
N GLY A 37 -5.02 10.36 3.30
CA GLY A 37 -4.44 10.45 1.96
C GLY A 37 -3.58 9.23 1.59
N LYS A 38 -3.67 8.12 2.35
CA LYS A 38 -2.79 6.96 2.13
C LYS A 38 -3.53 5.79 1.50
N ILE A 39 -2.79 4.95 0.81
CA ILE A 39 -3.26 3.75 0.12
C ILE A 39 -2.40 2.56 0.52
N LEU A 40 -2.99 1.37 0.60
CA LEU A 40 -2.27 0.12 0.81
C LEU A 40 -2.18 -0.60 -0.54
N VAL A 41 -0.95 -0.87 -0.98
CA VAL A 41 -0.67 -1.53 -2.26
C VAL A 41 -0.03 -2.88 -1.99
N LYS A 42 -0.54 -3.92 -2.63
CA LYS A 42 -0.06 -5.29 -2.49
C LYS A 42 1.39 -5.41 -2.95
N GLY A 43 2.23 -6.08 -2.16
CA GLY A 43 3.62 -6.36 -2.52
C GLY A 43 4.57 -5.17 -2.41
N ILE A 44 4.13 -4.04 -1.85
CA ILE A 44 4.92 -2.80 -1.80
C ILE A 44 5.03 -2.30 -0.35
N ASN A 45 6.21 -1.76 -0.02
CA ASN A 45 6.48 -1.05 1.24
C ASN A 45 6.26 -1.95 2.49
N PHE A 46 7.00 -3.05 2.54
CA PHE A 46 6.99 -3.95 3.69
C PHE A 46 7.70 -3.35 4.90
N LYS A 47 7.14 -3.62 6.08
CA LYS A 47 7.72 -3.30 7.37
C LYS A 47 7.70 -4.51 8.27
N PHE A 48 8.77 -4.68 9.04
CA PHE A 48 8.82 -5.67 10.10
C PHE A 48 8.09 -5.13 11.33
N LYS A 49 7.11 -5.89 11.80
CA LYS A 49 6.42 -5.63 13.06
C LYS A 49 6.69 -6.79 14.00
N CYS A 50 7.40 -6.48 15.09
CA CYS A 50 7.56 -7.42 16.20
C CYS A 50 6.26 -7.47 16.99
N ILE A 51 5.62 -8.63 17.00
CA ILE A 51 4.38 -8.87 17.74
C ILE A 51 4.75 -9.64 19.00
N LYS A 52 4.48 -9.03 20.16
CA LYS A 52 4.57 -9.73 21.44
C LYS A 52 3.41 -10.70 21.54
N SER A 53 3.69 -11.94 21.93
CA SER A 53 2.65 -12.91 22.23
C SER A 53 1.91 -12.50 23.50
N ASN A 54 0.59 -12.67 23.51
CA ASN A 54 -0.25 -12.38 24.67
C ASN A 54 -0.36 -13.58 25.63
N ASN A 55 0.08 -14.76 25.20
CA ASN A 55 0.07 -15.98 26.00
C ASN A 55 1.48 -16.26 26.54
N ASP A 56 1.58 -16.62 27.82
CA ASP A 56 2.86 -16.89 28.52
C ASP A 56 3.70 -18.01 27.88
N ASN A 57 3.10 -18.86 27.05
CA ASN A 57 3.74 -20.03 26.44
C ASN A 57 4.04 -19.89 24.93
N GLU A 58 3.83 -18.72 24.32
CA GLU A 58 4.07 -18.51 22.89
C GLU A 58 5.27 -17.58 22.65
N VAL A 59 6.18 -17.99 21.77
CA VAL A 59 7.31 -17.16 21.34
C VAL A 59 6.80 -16.02 20.46
N GLY A 60 7.29 -14.80 20.69
CA GLY A 60 6.95 -13.63 19.88
C GLY A 60 7.35 -13.82 18.41
N GLU A 61 6.54 -13.29 17.50
CA GLU A 61 6.74 -13.44 16.04
C GLU A 61 7.13 -12.12 15.38
N ILE A 62 8.09 -12.17 14.45
CA ILE A 62 8.43 -11.04 13.59
C ILE A 62 7.61 -11.18 12.29
N LYS A 63 6.53 -10.41 12.16
CA LYS A 63 5.70 -10.41 10.95
C LYS A 63 6.14 -9.34 9.98
N GLN A 64 6.24 -9.70 8.71
CA GLN A 64 6.40 -8.75 7.61
C GLN A 64 5.00 -8.30 7.16
N ILE A 65 4.71 -7.02 7.29
CA ILE A 65 3.41 -6.43 6.93
C ILE A 65 3.57 -5.34 5.89
N GLU A 66 2.60 -5.21 5.00
CA GLU A 66 2.53 -4.11 4.05
C GLU A 66 2.14 -2.82 4.77
N ALA A 67 2.83 -1.73 4.45
CA ALA A 67 2.55 -0.42 5.01
C ALA A 67 2.00 0.54 3.95
N PRO A 68 1.09 1.46 4.35
CA PRO A 68 0.44 2.34 3.40
C PRO A 68 1.39 3.43 2.89
N ILE A 69 1.24 3.80 1.62
CA ILE A 69 1.97 4.85 0.91
C ILE A 69 1.04 6.02 0.58
N HIS A 70 1.60 7.21 0.35
CA HIS A 70 0.77 8.38 0.03
C HIS A 70 0.26 8.32 -1.42
N HIS A 71 -0.99 8.71 -1.65
CA HIS A 71 -1.63 8.61 -2.97
C HIS A 71 -0.94 9.47 -4.06
N SER A 72 -0.14 10.48 -3.69
CA SER A 72 0.62 11.30 -4.63
C SER A 72 1.84 10.60 -5.21
N ASN A 73 2.33 9.54 -4.56
CA ASN A 73 3.57 8.86 -4.95
C ASN A 73 3.30 7.69 -5.89
N VAL A 74 2.07 7.54 -6.36
CA VAL A 74 1.67 6.50 -7.30
C VAL A 74 1.00 7.09 -8.52
N LYS A 75 1.08 6.34 -9.62
CA LYS A 75 0.44 6.63 -10.90
C LYS A 75 -0.48 5.47 -11.25
N LEU A 76 -1.66 5.76 -11.78
CA LEU A 76 -2.50 4.73 -12.40
C LEU A 76 -1.78 4.13 -13.61
N ASN A 77 -1.73 2.81 -13.66
CA ASN A 77 -1.18 2.10 -14.80
C ASN A 77 -2.33 1.80 -15.77
N SER A 78 -2.57 2.69 -16.73
CA SER A 78 -3.41 2.35 -17.87
C SER A 78 -2.66 1.31 -18.70
N LYS A 79 -3.09 0.05 -18.61
CA LYS A 79 -2.67 -1.00 -19.55
C LYS A 79 -3.27 -0.65 -20.91
N GLU A 80 -2.64 0.29 -21.58
CA GLU A 80 -2.89 0.57 -22.98
C GLU A 80 -1.63 0.12 -23.73
N LEU A 81 -1.84 -0.80 -24.68
CA LEU A 81 -0.87 -1.38 -25.62
C LEU A 81 -0.09 -2.60 -25.09
N GLN A 82 -0.71 -3.76 -25.26
CA GLN A 82 -0.07 -4.84 -26.02
C GLN A 82 -1.02 -5.24 -27.16
N ASN A 83 -1.07 -4.41 -28.20
CA ASN A 83 -1.52 -4.87 -29.51
C ASN A 83 -0.38 -5.72 -30.09
N ASN A 84 -0.63 -7.01 -30.25
CA ASN A 84 0.05 -7.86 -31.24
C ASN A 84 -1.04 -8.61 -32.01
#